data_AF-A0A1N6FYQ2-F1
#
_entry.id   AF-A0A1N6FYQ2-F1
#
_cell.length_a   1.000
_cell.length_b   1.000
_cell.length_c   1.000
_cell.angle_alpha   90.00
_cell.angle_beta   90.00
_cell.angle_gamma   90.00
#
_symmetry.space_group_name_H-M   'P 1'
#
loop_
_entity.id
_entity.type
_entity.pdbx_description
1 polymer ?
#
loop_
_entity_poly.entity_id
_entity_poly.type
_entity_poly.pdbx_seq_one_letter_code
_entity_poly.pdbx_strand_id
1 'polypeptide(L)'
;MNKLRTIVGASTLVLLMAGTAFAQSDGHGLPWDNFAYRVITLAVVLGVIWYAAGSKIKSFFKGRSTGIEEELISLESRKADAKAKLAEVEQRIANMDAEAQSILDEYRKQGEAARAAIIERAEKSAVQITEQAGKAAENEVKQAMEQMREEMADLVAEAAEQMIAKKLDKKGHEALIDKYLTKVVLS
;
A
#
# COMPACT_ATOMS: atom_id res chain seq x y z
N MET A 1 -27.02 -38.11 28.61
CA MET A 1 -28.41 -38.51 28.26
C MET A 1 -28.81 -39.91 28.74
N ASN A 2 -27.88 -40.86 28.89
CA ASN A 2 -28.24 -42.25 29.23
C ASN A 2 -28.80 -42.41 30.65
N LYS A 3 -28.24 -41.71 31.65
CA LYS A 3 -28.71 -41.79 33.06
C LYS A 3 -30.14 -41.31 33.27
N LEU A 4 -30.60 -40.31 32.52
CA LEU A 4 -31.97 -39.81 32.62
C LEU A 4 -32.97 -40.78 31.96
N ARG A 5 -32.60 -41.38 30.82
CA ARG A 5 -33.40 -42.42 30.17
C ARG A 5 -33.48 -43.69 31.02
N THR A 6 -32.41 -44.04 31.73
CA THR A 6 -32.43 -45.18 32.67
C THR A 6 -33.24 -44.88 33.93
N ILE A 7 -33.20 -43.66 34.47
CA ILE A 7 -34.01 -43.29 35.65
C ILE A 7 -35.49 -43.17 35.29
N VAL A 8 -35.83 -42.54 34.17
CA VAL A 8 -37.21 -42.46 33.67
C VAL A 8 -37.71 -43.86 33.30
N GLY A 9 -36.88 -44.66 32.62
CA GLY A 9 -37.18 -46.06 32.27
C GLY A 9 -37.40 -46.94 33.50
N ALA A 10 -36.58 -46.78 34.55
CA ALA A 10 -36.76 -47.47 35.82
C ALA A 10 -38.03 -47.00 36.55
N SER A 11 -38.33 -45.70 36.54
CA SER A 11 -39.56 -45.16 37.14
C SER A 11 -40.82 -45.65 36.40
N THR A 12 -40.79 -45.75 35.07
CA THR A 12 -41.90 -46.32 34.28
C THR A 12 -42.03 -47.82 34.47
N LEU A 13 -40.92 -48.54 34.66
CA LEU A 13 -40.93 -49.98 34.97
C LEU A 13 -41.54 -50.25 36.36
N VAL A 14 -41.22 -49.42 37.35
CA VAL A 14 -41.80 -49.48 38.71
C VAL A 14 -43.30 -49.16 38.68
N LEU A 15 -43.73 -48.17 37.89
CA LEU A 15 -45.15 -47.87 37.67
C LEU A 15 -45.90 -49.00 36.96
N LEU A 16 -45.27 -49.67 35.99
CA LEU A 16 -45.83 -50.83 35.29
C LEU A 16 -45.97 -52.06 36.20
N MET A 17 -44.96 -52.35 37.04
CA MET A 17 -45.04 -53.42 38.04
C MET A 17 -46.07 -53.13 39.14
N ALA A 18 -46.25 -51.87 39.53
CA ALA A 18 -47.33 -51.47 40.43
C ALA A 18 -48.72 -51.63 39.76
N GLY A 19 -48.82 -51.39 38.45
CA GLY A 19 -50.03 -51.61 37.66
C GLY A 19 -50.43 -53.09 37.51
N THR A 20 -49.47 -54.01 37.42
CA THR A 20 -49.77 -55.46 37.38
C THR A 20 -50.17 -56.02 38.74
N ALA A 21 -49.67 -55.46 39.84
CA ALA A 21 -50.14 -55.79 41.19
C ALA A 21 -51.59 -55.35 41.47
N PHE A 22 -52.15 -54.45 40.65
CA PHE A 22 -53.55 -54.02 40.71
C PHE A 22 -54.53 -55.00 40.03
N ALA A 23 -54.05 -55.96 39.23
CA ALA A 23 -54.89 -56.86 38.42
C ALA A 23 -55.28 -58.18 39.12
N GLN A 24 -54.76 -58.46 40.32
CA GLN A 24 -55.13 -59.63 41.12
C GLN A 24 -55.90 -59.17 42.36
N SER A 25 -57.22 -59.02 42.21
CA SER A 25 -58.14 -58.75 43.32
C SER A 25 -58.69 -60.08 43.85
N ASP A 26 -58.33 -60.44 45.09
CA ASP A 26 -59.16 -61.30 45.92
C ASP A 26 -58.84 -61.08 47.40
N GLY A 27 -59.86 -60.77 48.21
CA GLY A 27 -59.81 -60.76 49.68
C GLY A 27 -60.18 -59.44 50.36
N HIS A 28 -61.40 -59.39 50.94
CA HIS A 28 -61.92 -58.31 51.78
C HIS A 28 -61.14 -58.17 53.11
N GLY A 29 -60.56 -56.99 53.34
CA GLY A 29 -60.06 -56.49 54.63
C GLY A 29 -59.31 -55.17 54.42
N LEU A 30 -59.51 -54.16 55.26
CA LEU A 30 -58.82 -52.85 55.14
C LEU A 30 -57.29 -53.07 55.17
N PRO A 31 -56.59 -53.01 54.02
CA PRO A 31 -55.20 -53.43 53.95
C PRO A 31 -54.33 -52.20 54.16
N TRP A 32 -54.07 -51.87 55.42
CA TRP A 32 -53.10 -50.84 55.81
C TRP A 32 -51.75 -51.06 55.10
N ASP A 33 -51.38 -52.31 54.83
CA ASP A 33 -50.17 -52.68 54.08
C ASP A 33 -50.21 -52.27 52.60
N ASN A 34 -51.37 -52.43 51.93
CA ASN A 34 -51.55 -52.01 50.54
C ASN A 34 -51.59 -50.48 50.44
N PHE A 35 -52.20 -49.80 51.41
CA PHE A 35 -52.18 -48.34 51.47
C PHE A 35 -50.76 -47.80 51.73
N ALA A 36 -50.02 -48.39 52.67
CA ALA A 36 -48.63 -48.03 52.94
C ALA A 36 -47.73 -48.26 51.72
N TYR A 37 -47.88 -49.39 51.02
CA TYR A 37 -47.14 -49.66 49.78
C TYR A 37 -47.42 -48.63 48.68
N ARG A 38 -48.69 -48.17 48.54
CA ARG A 38 -49.08 -47.11 47.59
C ARG A 38 -48.46 -45.76 47.96
N VAL A 39 -48.48 -45.40 49.24
CA VAL A 39 -47.88 -44.15 49.73
C VAL A 39 -46.36 -44.16 49.54
N ILE A 40 -45.69 -45.28 49.83
CA ILE A 40 -44.26 -45.45 49.61
C ILE A 40 -43.92 -45.35 48.12
N THR A 41 -44.67 -46.02 47.25
CA THR A 41 -44.46 -45.95 45.80
C THR A 41 -44.66 -44.54 45.25
N LEU A 42 -45.71 -43.83 45.71
CA LEU A 42 -45.94 -42.43 45.36
C LEU A 42 -44.80 -41.53 45.86
N ALA A 43 -44.33 -41.72 47.09
CA ALA A 43 -43.22 -40.96 47.66
C ALA A 43 -41.91 -41.20 46.89
N VAL A 44 -41.64 -42.44 46.48
CA VAL A 44 -40.48 -42.78 45.64
C VAL A 44 -40.56 -42.11 44.27
N VAL A 45 -41.71 -42.18 43.60
CA VAL A 45 -41.92 -41.52 42.30
C VAL A 45 -41.79 -40.00 42.41
N LEU A 46 -42.39 -39.38 43.44
CA LEU A 46 -42.26 -37.94 43.70
C LEU A 46 -40.82 -37.55 44.01
N GLY A 47 -40.09 -38.35 44.78
CA GLY A 47 -38.66 -38.13 45.05
C GLY A 47 -37.80 -38.18 43.79
N VAL A 48 -38.04 -39.17 42.92
CA VAL A 48 -37.35 -39.29 41.62
C VAL A 48 -37.68 -38.11 40.70
N ILE A 49 -38.95 -37.71 40.62
CA ILE A 49 -39.38 -36.54 39.83
C ILE A 49 -38.74 -35.26 40.39
N TRP A 50 -38.73 -35.05 41.70
CA TRP A 50 -38.16 -33.86 42.30
C TRP A 50 -36.65 -33.75 42.05
N TYR A 51 -35.92 -34.87 42.18
CA TYR A 51 -34.48 -34.92 41.87
C TYR A 51 -34.19 -34.66 40.38
N ALA A 52 -34.95 -35.30 39.48
CA ALA A 52 -34.74 -35.18 38.04
C ALA A 52 -35.23 -33.84 37.46
N ALA A 53 -36.42 -33.39 37.84
CA ALA A 53 -37.04 -32.17 37.34
C ALA A 53 -36.43 -30.91 37.99
N GLY A 54 -36.11 -30.95 39.29
CA GLY A 54 -35.52 -29.82 39.99
C GLY A 54 -34.19 -29.37 39.39
N SER A 55 -33.33 -30.32 39.01
CA SER A 55 -32.06 -30.02 38.34
C SER A 55 -32.26 -29.40 36.94
N LYS A 56 -33.23 -29.90 36.16
CA LYS A 56 -33.53 -29.37 34.81
C LYS A 56 -34.18 -27.98 34.84
N ILE A 57 -35.14 -27.76 35.74
CA ILE A 57 -35.82 -26.48 35.87
C ILE A 57 -34.82 -25.41 36.32
N LYS A 58 -33.97 -25.71 37.31
CA LYS A 58 -32.93 -24.78 37.75
C LYS A 58 -31.92 -24.46 36.65
N SER A 59 -31.52 -25.47 35.86
CA SER A 59 -30.63 -25.27 34.71
C SER A 59 -31.27 -24.41 33.62
N PHE A 60 -32.55 -24.60 33.33
CA PHE A 60 -33.27 -23.83 32.30
C PHE A 60 -33.40 -22.34 32.67
N PHE A 61 -33.79 -22.03 33.90
CA PHE A 61 -33.88 -20.64 34.37
C PHE A 61 -32.50 -19.98 34.49
N LYS A 62 -31.49 -20.72 34.96
CA LYS A 62 -30.11 -20.22 35.02
C LYS A 62 -29.58 -19.94 33.61
N GLY A 63 -29.76 -20.87 32.67
CA GLY A 63 -29.34 -20.71 31.27
C GLY A 63 -30.00 -19.54 30.56
N ARG A 64 -31.28 -19.28 30.83
CA ARG A 64 -31.98 -18.10 30.30
C ARG A 64 -31.44 -16.79 30.90
N SER A 65 -31.15 -16.78 32.20
CA SER A 65 -30.60 -15.61 32.87
C SER A 65 -29.19 -15.29 32.38
N THR A 66 -28.33 -16.31 32.26
CA THR A 66 -26.97 -16.14 31.72
C THR A 66 -26.98 -15.71 30.27
N GLY A 67 -27.92 -16.21 29.45
CA GLY A 67 -28.05 -15.77 28.05
C GLY A 67 -28.41 -14.28 27.92
N ILE A 68 -29.31 -13.78 28.78
CA ILE A 68 -29.67 -12.35 28.81
C ILE A 68 -28.50 -11.50 29.32
N GLU A 69 -27.79 -11.98 30.34
CA GLU A 69 -26.60 -11.31 30.87
C GLU A 69 -25.49 -11.21 29.82
N GLU A 70 -25.20 -12.30 29.11
CA GLU A 70 -24.24 -12.33 27.99
C GLU A 70 -24.67 -11.39 26.86
N GLU A 71 -25.96 -11.38 26.51
CA GLU A 71 -26.49 -10.48 25.48
C GLU A 71 -26.33 -9.01 25.88
N LEU A 72 -26.66 -8.65 27.13
CA LEU A 72 -26.48 -7.30 27.67
C LEU A 72 -25.01 -6.88 27.69
N ILE A 73 -24.11 -7.74 28.16
CA ILE A 73 -22.66 -7.47 28.14
C ILE A 73 -22.18 -7.25 26.71
N SER A 74 -22.64 -8.08 25.76
CA SER A 74 -22.27 -7.95 24.35
C SER A 74 -22.77 -6.65 23.72
N LEU A 75 -23.98 -6.20 24.09
CA LEU A 75 -24.56 -4.95 23.62
C LEU A 75 -23.82 -3.75 24.20
N GLU A 76 -23.45 -3.81 25.48
CA GLU A 76 -22.69 -2.75 26.13
C GLU A 76 -21.28 -2.62 25.54
N SER A 77 -20.59 -3.75 25.30
CA SER A 77 -19.31 -3.78 24.57
C SER A 77 -19.44 -3.17 23.18
N ARG A 78 -20.44 -3.60 22.39
CA ARG A 78 -20.68 -3.06 21.04
C ARG A 78 -20.96 -1.56 21.05
N LYS A 79 -21.70 -1.07 22.05
CA LYS A 79 -21.99 0.36 22.22
C LYS A 79 -20.72 1.13 22.60
N ALA A 80 -19.88 0.58 23.48
CA ALA A 80 -18.60 1.18 23.82
C ALA A 80 -17.67 1.24 22.61
N ASP A 81 -17.55 0.15 21.84
CA ASP A 81 -16.75 0.08 20.62
C ASP A 81 -17.25 1.06 19.55
N ALA A 82 -18.57 1.16 19.38
CA ALA A 82 -19.16 2.11 18.43
C ALA A 82 -18.88 3.57 18.84
N LYS A 83 -18.99 3.89 20.13
CA LYS A 83 -18.63 5.22 20.65
C LYS A 83 -17.14 5.52 20.48
N ALA A 84 -16.27 4.56 20.75
CA ALA A 84 -14.83 4.72 20.58
C ALA A 84 -14.47 4.98 19.11
N LYS A 85 -15.04 4.19 18.18
CA LYS A 85 -14.86 4.39 16.74
C LYS A 85 -15.40 5.74 16.27
N LEU A 86 -16.55 6.17 16.78
CA LEU A 86 -17.12 7.47 16.44
C LEU A 86 -16.22 8.61 16.91
N ALA A 87 -15.72 8.55 18.14
CA ALA A 87 -14.76 9.53 18.66
C ALA A 87 -13.45 9.56 17.85
N GLU A 88 -12.94 8.39 17.44
CA GLU A 88 -11.75 8.29 16.59
C GLU A 88 -12.00 8.93 15.21
N VAL A 89 -13.17 8.68 14.60
CA VAL A 89 -13.54 9.27 13.31
C VAL A 89 -13.72 10.78 13.43
N GLU A 90 -14.37 11.27 14.47
CA GLU A 90 -14.51 12.71 14.74
C GLU A 90 -13.15 13.38 14.92
N GLN A 91 -12.24 12.75 15.68
CA GLN A 91 -10.87 13.25 15.84
C GLN A 91 -10.11 13.25 14.51
N ARG A 92 -10.24 12.19 13.71
CA ARG A 92 -9.65 12.14 12.36
C ARG A 92 -10.19 13.27 11.49
N ILE A 93 -11.50 13.48 11.45
CA ILE A 93 -12.14 14.56 10.68
C ILE A 93 -11.64 15.93 11.15
N ALA A 94 -11.56 16.16 12.47
CA ALA A 94 -11.03 17.42 13.01
C ALA A 94 -9.57 17.66 12.61
N ASN A 95 -8.76 16.60 12.55
CA ASN A 95 -7.36 16.69 12.12
C ASN A 95 -7.20 16.80 10.60
N MET A 96 -8.18 16.35 9.80
CA MET A 96 -8.12 16.40 8.34
C MET A 96 -8.03 17.84 7.82
N ASP A 97 -8.72 18.80 8.44
CA ASP A 97 -8.63 20.21 8.02
C ASP A 97 -7.22 20.77 8.24
N ALA A 98 -6.59 20.43 9.37
CA ALA A 98 -5.22 20.84 9.68
C ALA A 98 -4.21 20.17 8.74
N GLU A 99 -4.40 18.88 8.44
CA GLU A 99 -3.56 18.13 7.49
C GLU A 99 -3.72 18.70 6.07
N ALA A 100 -4.94 18.99 5.64
CA ALA A 100 -5.20 19.61 4.34
C ALA A 100 -4.55 21.00 4.22
N GLN A 101 -4.60 21.82 5.26
CA GLN A 101 -3.89 23.11 5.30
C GLN A 101 -2.38 22.92 5.23
N SER A 102 -1.82 21.98 6.00
CA SER A 102 -0.40 21.67 5.95
C SER A 102 0.04 21.21 4.56
N ILE A 103 -0.75 20.36 3.91
CA ILE A 103 -0.49 19.87 2.55
C ILE A 103 -0.53 21.04 1.55
N LEU A 104 -1.51 21.94 1.64
CA LEU A 104 -1.61 23.10 0.77
C LEU A 104 -0.41 24.06 0.95
N ASP A 105 0.01 24.30 2.18
CA ASP A 105 1.16 25.15 2.47
C ASP A 105 2.48 24.51 2.00
N GLU A 106 2.60 23.19 2.12
CA GLU A 106 3.74 22.46 1.57
C GLU A 106 3.77 22.51 0.04
N TYR A 107 2.63 22.33 -0.63
CA TYR A 107 2.55 22.50 -2.09
C TYR A 107 2.89 23.91 -2.54
N ARG A 108 2.48 24.95 -1.79
CA ARG A 108 2.86 26.33 -2.07
C ARG A 108 4.37 26.52 -1.97
N LYS A 109 5.00 26.07 -0.88
CA LYS A 109 6.45 26.14 -0.70
C LYS A 109 7.21 25.38 -1.79
N GLN A 110 6.76 24.17 -2.14
CA GLN A 110 7.36 23.39 -3.22
C GLN A 110 7.18 24.09 -4.58
N GLY A 111 6.01 24.68 -4.83
CA GLY A 111 5.75 25.46 -6.04
C GLY A 111 6.64 26.70 -6.17
N GLU A 112 6.83 27.44 -5.08
CA GLU A 112 7.72 28.59 -5.02
C GLU A 112 9.19 28.18 -5.23
N ALA A 113 9.65 27.12 -4.57
CA ALA A 113 10.99 26.58 -4.75
C ALA A 113 11.22 26.09 -6.18
N ALA A 114 10.25 25.38 -6.77
CA ALA A 114 10.32 24.93 -8.16
C ALA A 114 10.36 26.12 -9.13
N ARG A 115 9.55 27.15 -8.90
CA ARG A 115 9.56 28.38 -9.70
C ARG A 115 10.93 29.06 -9.63
N ALA A 116 11.49 29.23 -8.43
CA ALA A 116 12.81 29.81 -8.24
C ALA A 116 13.90 29.00 -8.97
N ALA A 117 13.89 27.68 -8.82
CA ALA A 117 14.84 26.80 -9.49
C ALA A 117 14.73 26.82 -11.03
N ILE A 118 13.51 26.95 -11.57
CA ILE A 118 13.29 27.10 -13.02
C ILE A 118 13.87 28.43 -13.51
N ILE A 119 13.64 29.52 -12.79
CA ILE A 119 14.16 30.85 -13.14
C ILE A 119 15.69 30.85 -13.09
N GLU A 120 16.28 30.33 -12.02
CA GLU A 120 17.75 30.24 -11.88
C GLU A 120 18.37 29.39 -13.00
N ARG A 121 17.75 28.25 -13.33
CA ARG A 121 18.21 27.41 -14.45
C ARG A 121 18.08 28.14 -15.78
N ALA A 122 16.99 28.85 -16.01
CA ALA A 122 16.78 29.61 -17.24
C ALA A 122 17.82 30.73 -17.39
N GLU A 123 18.11 31.48 -16.32
CA GLU A 123 19.16 32.51 -16.31
C GLU A 123 20.53 31.90 -16.58
N LYS A 124 20.87 30.79 -15.91
CA LYS A 124 22.13 30.08 -16.15
C LYS A 124 22.25 29.58 -17.59
N SER A 125 21.18 29.01 -18.14
CA SER A 125 21.15 28.57 -19.54
C SER A 125 21.27 29.75 -20.50
N ALA A 126 20.64 30.89 -20.22
CA ALA A 126 20.78 32.10 -21.03
C ALA A 126 22.23 32.58 -21.06
N VAL A 127 22.89 32.65 -19.89
CA VAL A 127 24.32 33.01 -19.79
C VAL A 127 25.18 32.03 -20.59
N GLN A 128 24.96 30.73 -20.43
CA GLN A 128 25.70 29.71 -21.18
C GLN A 128 25.52 29.84 -22.70
N ILE A 129 24.31 30.11 -23.17
CA ILE A 129 24.02 30.33 -24.60
C ILE A 129 24.77 31.56 -25.09
N THR A 130 24.76 32.67 -24.35
CA THR A 130 25.48 33.89 -24.75
C THR A 130 26.99 33.69 -24.80
N GLU A 131 27.57 32.95 -23.83
CA GLU A 131 28.99 32.65 -23.82
C GLU A 131 29.37 31.72 -25.00
N GLN A 132 28.54 30.71 -25.27
CA GLN A 132 28.74 29.82 -26.42
C GLN A 132 28.62 30.56 -27.75
N ALA A 133 27.64 31.45 -27.89
CA ALA A 133 27.47 32.27 -29.08
C ALA A 133 28.67 33.20 -29.30
N GLY A 134 29.20 33.81 -28.23
CA GLY A 134 30.43 34.62 -28.30
C GLY A 134 31.64 33.82 -28.77
N LYS A 135 31.87 32.64 -28.17
CA LYS A 135 32.96 31.73 -28.58
C LYS A 135 32.79 31.24 -30.01
N ALA A 136 31.56 30.92 -30.43
CA ALA A 136 31.27 30.51 -31.80
C ALA A 136 31.58 31.63 -32.79
N ALA A 137 31.14 32.86 -32.50
CA ALA A 137 31.43 34.03 -33.33
C ALA A 137 32.93 34.30 -33.45
N GLU A 138 33.69 34.22 -32.35
CA GLU A 138 35.15 34.36 -32.40
C GLU A 138 35.82 33.28 -33.26
N ASN A 139 35.35 32.05 -33.16
CA ASN A 139 35.87 30.95 -33.97
C ASN A 139 35.53 31.12 -35.45
N GLU A 140 34.32 31.56 -35.77
CA GLU A 140 33.87 31.82 -37.15
C GLU A 140 34.67 32.98 -37.77
N VAL A 141 34.95 34.05 -37.01
CA VAL A 141 35.83 35.13 -37.46
C VAL A 141 37.25 34.62 -37.72
N LYS A 142 37.80 33.77 -36.85
CA LYS A 142 39.13 33.17 -37.08
C LYS A 142 39.16 32.30 -38.33
N GLN A 143 38.15 31.46 -38.53
CA GLN A 143 38.03 30.61 -39.72
C GLN A 143 37.89 31.45 -41.00
N ALA A 144 37.06 32.49 -40.99
CA ALA A 144 36.92 33.40 -42.12
C ALA A 144 38.24 34.12 -42.45
N MET A 145 39.00 34.53 -41.43
CA MET A 145 40.32 35.14 -41.63
C MET A 145 41.35 34.15 -42.18
N GLU A 146 41.31 32.88 -41.78
CA GLU A 146 42.16 31.83 -42.36
C GLU A 146 41.80 31.55 -43.83
N GLN A 147 40.51 31.42 -44.14
CA GLN A 147 40.03 31.24 -45.52
C GLN A 147 40.44 32.42 -46.41
N MET A 148 40.28 33.66 -45.95
CA MET A 148 40.69 34.83 -46.70
C MET A 148 42.20 34.89 -46.94
N ARG A 149 43.01 34.38 -45.99
CA ARG A 149 44.46 34.27 -46.16
C ARG A 149 44.85 33.20 -47.18
N GLU A 150 44.15 32.08 -47.18
CA GLU A 150 44.33 30.99 -48.15
C GLU A 150 43.98 31.50 -49.57
N GLU A 151 42.82 32.12 -49.75
CA GLU A 151 42.42 32.73 -51.03
C GLU A 151 43.41 33.80 -51.51
N MET A 152 43.90 34.66 -50.61
CA MET A 152 44.92 35.65 -50.93
C MET A 152 46.24 34.99 -51.33
N ALA A 153 46.66 33.91 -50.65
CA ALA A 153 47.88 33.19 -50.98
C ALA A 153 47.78 32.56 -52.38
N ASP A 154 46.64 31.97 -52.71
CA ASP A 154 46.37 31.39 -54.04
C ASP A 154 46.38 32.46 -55.13
N LEU A 155 45.69 33.59 -54.92
CA LEU A 155 45.68 34.70 -55.88
C LEU A 155 47.08 35.30 -56.09
N VAL A 156 47.88 35.43 -55.04
CA VAL A 156 49.26 35.92 -55.13
C VAL A 156 50.16 34.91 -55.84
N ALA A 157 49.99 33.61 -55.55
CA ALA A 157 50.72 32.55 -56.23
C ALA A 157 50.40 32.51 -57.73
N GLU A 158 49.12 32.60 -58.10
CA GLU A 158 48.67 32.66 -59.50
C GLU A 158 49.21 33.91 -60.21
N ALA A 159 49.13 35.08 -59.56
CA ALA A 159 49.67 36.31 -60.13
C ALA A 159 51.20 36.26 -60.32
N ALA A 160 51.92 35.64 -59.38
CA ALA A 160 53.35 35.41 -59.48
C ALA A 160 53.69 34.43 -60.62
N GLU A 161 52.92 33.35 -60.77
CA GLU A 161 53.05 32.39 -61.87
C GLU A 161 52.84 33.06 -63.22
N GLN A 162 51.77 33.84 -63.37
CA GLN A 162 51.50 34.61 -64.59
C GLN A 162 52.59 35.65 -64.89
N MET A 163 53.14 36.31 -63.86
CA MET A 163 54.24 37.27 -64.04
C MET A 163 55.54 36.59 -64.46
N ILE A 164 55.87 35.45 -63.85
CA ILE A 164 57.04 34.65 -64.22
C ILE A 164 56.88 34.14 -65.65
N ALA A 165 55.74 33.56 -66.00
CA ALA A 165 55.44 33.09 -67.36
C ALA A 165 55.62 34.21 -68.41
N LYS A 166 55.15 35.43 -68.13
CA LYS A 166 55.34 36.59 -69.01
C LYS A 166 56.79 37.07 -69.12
N LYS A 167 57.59 36.96 -68.04
CA LYS A 167 59.02 37.36 -68.07
C LYS A 167 59.95 36.28 -68.65
N LEU A 168 59.54 35.01 -68.63
CA LEU A 168 60.36 33.89 -69.10
C LEU A 168 60.43 33.78 -70.64
N ASP A 169 59.49 34.38 -71.37
CA ASP A 169 59.27 34.17 -72.82
C ASP A 169 60.42 34.60 -73.75
N LYS A 170 61.28 35.56 -73.38
CA LYS A 170 62.41 35.99 -74.25
C LYS A 170 63.76 36.28 -73.60
N LYS A 171 63.83 36.62 -72.31
CA LYS A 171 65.10 36.95 -71.62
C LYS A 171 65.39 36.08 -70.39
N GLY A 172 64.42 35.28 -69.93
CA GLY A 172 64.56 34.46 -68.72
C GLY A 172 65.34 33.17 -68.93
N HIS A 173 65.24 32.54 -70.11
CA HIS A 173 65.90 31.25 -70.36
C HIS A 173 67.43 31.30 -70.29
N GLU A 174 68.09 32.32 -70.82
CA GLU A 174 69.56 32.45 -70.69
C GLU A 174 69.99 32.72 -69.24
N ALA A 175 69.31 33.61 -68.52
CA ALA A 175 69.66 33.97 -67.14
C ALA A 175 69.42 32.85 -66.12
N LEU A 176 68.41 31.97 -66.34
CA LEU A 176 68.20 30.80 -65.49
C LEU A 176 69.27 29.73 -65.71
N ILE A 177 69.69 29.50 -66.95
CA ILE A 177 70.77 28.56 -67.28
C ILE A 177 72.08 29.03 -66.62
N ASP A 178 72.40 30.32 -66.72
CA ASP A 178 73.62 30.89 -66.15
C ASP A 178 73.63 30.82 -64.61
N LYS A 179 72.47 31.01 -63.97
CA LYS A 179 72.31 30.93 -62.51
C LYS A 179 72.35 29.48 -61.99
N TYR A 180 71.86 28.50 -62.75
CA TYR A 180 72.02 27.07 -62.44
C TYR A 180 73.46 26.60 -62.62
N LEU A 181 74.13 27.01 -63.70
CA LEU A 181 75.54 26.72 -63.91
C LEU A 181 76.43 27.35 -62.82
N THR A 182 76.14 28.59 -62.41
CA THR A 182 76.90 29.26 -61.34
C THR A 182 76.68 28.62 -59.96
N LYS A 183 75.47 28.14 -59.65
CA LYS A 183 75.17 27.54 -58.33
C LYS A 183 75.74 26.13 -58.15
N VAL A 184 75.95 25.38 -59.23
CA VAL A 184 76.53 24.02 -59.19
C VAL A 184 78.07 24.05 -59.26
N VAL A 185 78.67 25.18 -59.66
CA VAL A 185 80.14 25.34 -59.72
C VAL A 185 80.71 26.11 -58.51
N LEU A 186 79.85 26.50 -57.55
CA LEU A 186 80.22 27.12 -56.26
C LEU A 186 79.77 26.29 -55.04
N SER A 187 79.63 24.98 -55.21
CA SER A 187 79.60 23.99 -54.12
C SER A 187 80.59 22.86 -54.40
#